data_AF-A0A3D4MBX7-F1
#
_entry.id   AF-A0A3D4MBX7-F1
#
_cell.length_a   1.000
_cell.length_b   1.000
_cell.length_c   1.000
_cell.angle_alpha   90.00
_cell.angle_beta   90.00
_cell.angle_gamma   90.00
#
_symmetry.space_group_name_H-M   'P 1'
#
loop_
_entity.id
_entity.type
_entity.pdbx_description
1 polymer ?
#
loop_
_entity_poly.entity_id
_entity_poly.type
_entity_poly.pdbx_seq_one_letter_code
_entity_poly.pdbx_strand_id
1 'polypeptide(L)'
;MYNKPSFNLQSLTGKTFLKTANDNFDFSATAAEIRADFPHLADKLYFVDSFKKEYIRGHATADASFDSLMQNNPSLRVSLNNQIEKYGAQKNSMVFKGPQNDYFIVLYTGADAIALLGTGASQKQALSFVIDHEIGHIVTQYGQPGKLSRTLHECTADAYAALRQLQHFGSAGMENIEGLRLRRAQRLISLHGARHAEHFTSFVLDKIIELAPKLPLSAMTAQQTAEVAARITIAYTPNDQIVKNVQDAFTPFQDALARKTGDDTPYRMLAQVVLETHSWEIFKWGAPVLRGYLRAALGDMQNGDTFIEVNKTPLEGPGWQRVANELAQREFAFNREQILFGLDLPEKAPAARAAVRPLKRAP
;
A
#
# COMPACT_ATOMS: atom_id res chain seq x y z
N MET A 1 -10.44 -18.83 46.22
CA MET A 1 -9.73 -19.29 45.01
C MET A 1 -10.58 -18.87 43.81
N TYR A 2 -10.16 -17.84 43.07
CA TYR A 2 -10.89 -17.33 41.91
C TYR A 2 -10.51 -18.17 40.67
N ASN A 3 -11.50 -18.82 40.06
CA ASN A 3 -11.35 -19.52 38.80
C ASN A 3 -11.01 -18.52 37.69
N LYS A 4 -9.84 -18.69 37.06
CA LYS A 4 -9.53 -18.07 35.76
C LYS A 4 -10.43 -18.70 34.69
N PRO A 5 -11.20 -17.94 33.90
CA PRO A 5 -11.85 -18.49 32.74
C PRO A 5 -10.81 -18.74 31.65
N SER A 6 -10.55 -20.01 31.35
CA SER A 6 -9.84 -20.44 30.15
C SER A 6 -10.80 -20.38 28.95
N PHE A 7 -10.45 -19.59 27.94
CA PHE A 7 -11.18 -19.53 26.68
C PHE A 7 -10.71 -20.68 25.77
N ASN A 8 -11.65 -21.45 25.23
CA ASN A 8 -11.41 -22.50 24.25
C ASN A 8 -12.38 -22.30 23.09
N LEU A 9 -11.88 -22.16 21.86
CA LEU A 9 -12.67 -22.00 20.65
C LEU A 9 -12.08 -22.93 19.58
N GLN A 10 -12.73 -24.08 19.39
CA GLN A 10 -12.50 -24.96 18.24
C GLN A 10 -13.66 -24.84 17.23
N SER A 11 -13.25 -24.99 15.98
CA SER A 11 -13.97 -25.39 14.76
C SER A 11 -14.90 -24.39 14.08
N LEU A 12 -14.38 -23.79 13.01
CA LEU A 12 -15.10 -23.64 11.74
C LEU A 12 -14.12 -23.96 10.59
N THR A 13 -14.29 -25.12 9.96
CA THR A 13 -13.57 -25.53 8.74
C THR A 13 -14.43 -25.28 7.52
N GLY A 14 -13.84 -24.71 6.46
CA GLY A 14 -14.40 -24.86 5.11
C GLY A 14 -14.07 -23.72 4.15
N LYS A 15 -12.82 -23.67 3.64
CA LYS A 15 -12.45 -23.33 2.25
C LYS A 15 -10.93 -23.32 2.11
N THR A 16 -10.41 -24.26 1.33
CA THR A 16 -8.99 -24.39 1.00
C THR A 16 -8.61 -23.31 -0.01
N PHE A 17 -8.15 -22.17 0.48
CA PHE A 17 -7.21 -21.35 -0.28
C PHE A 17 -5.84 -22.01 -0.14
N LEU A 18 -5.18 -22.29 -1.26
CA LEU A 18 -3.77 -22.67 -1.28
C LEU A 18 -2.95 -21.50 -0.72
N LYS A 19 -2.82 -21.44 0.61
CA LYS A 19 -1.81 -20.64 1.30
C LYS A 19 -0.47 -21.26 0.93
N THR A 20 0.28 -20.54 0.11
CA THR A 20 1.73 -20.74 0.00
C THR A 20 2.32 -20.77 1.41
N ALA A 21 3.40 -21.54 1.57
CA ALA A 21 4.06 -21.81 2.84
C ALA A 21 4.10 -20.56 3.75
N ASN A 22 3.67 -20.72 5.01
CA ASN A 22 3.84 -19.73 6.06
C ASN A 22 5.34 -19.38 6.13
N ASP A 23 5.77 -18.25 5.56
CA ASP A 23 7.16 -17.75 5.67
C ASP A 23 7.50 -17.24 7.09
N ASN A 24 6.87 -17.83 8.12
CA ASN A 24 7.06 -17.62 9.55
C ASN A 24 7.32 -16.14 9.92
N PHE A 25 6.32 -15.28 9.69
CA PHE A 25 6.37 -13.93 10.29
C PHE A 25 6.43 -14.06 11.81
N ASP A 26 7.54 -13.65 12.41
CA ASP A 26 7.75 -13.65 13.85
C ASP A 26 7.47 -12.24 14.39
N PHE A 27 6.26 -12.07 14.91
CA PHE A 27 5.82 -10.78 15.44
C PHE A 27 6.61 -10.37 16.69
N SER A 28 7.01 -11.33 17.54
CA SER A 28 7.81 -11.05 18.73
C SER A 28 9.20 -10.54 18.36
N ALA A 29 9.86 -11.19 17.40
CA ALA A 29 11.16 -10.74 16.89
C ALA A 29 11.06 -9.36 16.24
N THR A 30 10.03 -9.13 15.42
CA THR A 30 9.79 -7.84 14.76
C THR A 30 9.54 -6.71 15.78
N ALA A 31 8.74 -6.98 16.82
CA ALA A 31 8.49 -6.03 17.91
C ALA A 31 9.78 -5.70 18.69
N ALA A 32 10.66 -6.68 18.89
CA ALA A 32 11.96 -6.46 19.53
C ALA A 32 12.88 -5.60 18.65
N GLU A 33 12.94 -5.86 17.34
CA GLU A 33 13.69 -5.03 16.37
C GLU A 33 13.22 -3.58 16.41
N ILE A 34 11.91 -3.33 16.31
CA ILE A 34 11.36 -1.96 16.33
C ILE A 34 11.71 -1.23 17.62
N ARG A 35 11.66 -1.89 18.78
CA ARG A 35 12.05 -1.28 20.06
C ARG A 35 13.55 -0.97 20.11
N ALA A 36 14.38 -1.81 19.50
CA ALA A 36 15.82 -1.55 19.39
C ALA A 36 16.12 -0.38 18.43
N ASP A 37 15.36 -0.27 17.35
CA ASP A 37 15.45 0.82 16.37
C ASP A 37 15.02 2.18 16.97
N PHE A 38 14.07 2.17 17.92
CA PHE A 38 13.53 3.37 18.57
C PHE A 38 13.57 3.28 20.11
N PRO A 39 14.75 3.31 20.74
CA PRO A 39 14.88 3.07 22.19
C PRO A 39 14.16 4.11 23.05
N HIS A 40 13.99 5.34 22.56
CA HIS A 40 13.26 6.40 23.23
C HIS A 40 11.72 6.21 23.26
N LEU A 41 11.21 5.24 22.51
CA LEU A 41 9.81 4.83 22.48
C LEU A 41 9.59 3.42 23.03
N ALA A 42 10.64 2.66 23.35
CA ALA A 42 10.57 1.22 23.59
C ALA A 42 9.57 0.83 24.70
N ASP A 43 9.44 1.66 25.73
CA ASP A 43 8.51 1.49 26.86
C ASP A 43 7.08 1.98 26.58
N LYS A 44 6.86 2.63 25.43
CA LYS A 44 5.58 3.23 24.99
C LYS A 44 4.96 2.53 23.78
N LEU A 45 5.62 1.51 23.23
CA LEU A 45 5.11 0.72 22.10
C LEU A 45 4.54 -0.61 22.59
N TYR A 46 3.22 -0.77 22.44
CA TYR A 46 2.49 -1.99 22.76
C TYR A 46 1.99 -2.67 21.48
N PHE A 47 2.46 -3.89 21.24
CA PHE A 47 2.10 -4.67 20.05
C PHE A 47 1.04 -5.70 20.39
N VAL A 48 -0.03 -5.74 19.62
CA VAL A 48 -1.17 -6.62 19.85
C VAL A 48 -1.52 -7.33 18.56
N ASP A 49 -1.58 -8.67 18.60
CA ASP A 49 -2.05 -9.49 17.49
C ASP A 49 -3.58 -9.62 17.60
N SER A 50 -4.30 -9.00 16.66
CA SER A 50 -5.77 -9.03 16.65
C SER A 50 -6.36 -10.36 16.17
N PHE A 51 -5.59 -11.15 15.42
CA PHE A 51 -5.99 -12.48 14.97
C PHE A 51 -5.96 -13.48 16.13
N LYS A 52 -4.86 -13.48 16.90
CA LYS A 52 -4.70 -14.33 18.09
C LYS A 52 -5.30 -13.73 19.36
N LYS A 53 -5.66 -12.44 19.32
CA LYS A 53 -6.17 -11.64 20.45
C LYS A 53 -5.18 -11.61 21.62
N GLU A 54 -3.89 -11.45 21.31
CA GLU A 54 -2.80 -11.50 22.30
C GLU A 54 -1.91 -10.25 22.27
N TYR A 55 -1.43 -9.84 23.44
CA TYR A 55 -0.37 -8.86 23.57
C TYR A 55 1.00 -9.53 23.38
N ILE A 56 1.85 -8.94 22.55
CA ILE A 56 3.18 -9.45 22.23
C ILE A 56 4.18 -8.98 23.29
N ARG A 57 4.48 -9.90 24.21
CA ARG A 57 5.47 -9.71 25.29
C ARG A 57 6.90 -9.83 24.78
N GLY A 58 7.86 -9.44 25.63
CA GLY A 58 9.30 -9.59 25.34
C GLY A 58 10.13 -8.36 25.69
N HIS A 59 9.54 -7.35 26.33
CA HIS A 59 10.25 -6.17 26.80
C HIS A 59 9.77 -5.80 28.20
N ALA A 60 10.57 -6.14 29.22
CA ALA A 60 10.14 -6.17 30.62
C ALA A 60 9.47 -4.87 31.10
N THR A 61 9.99 -3.70 30.72
CA THR A 61 9.40 -2.41 31.11
C THR A 61 8.10 -2.12 30.37
N ALA A 62 8.01 -2.41 29.08
CA ALA A 62 6.78 -2.23 28.30
C ALA A 62 5.69 -3.21 28.78
N ASP A 63 6.09 -4.44 29.12
CA ASP A 63 5.18 -5.46 29.64
C ASP A 63 4.59 -5.04 30.99
N ALA A 64 5.42 -4.52 31.91
CA ALA A 64 4.96 -3.99 33.18
C ALA A 64 4.04 -2.76 33.02
N SER A 65 4.39 -1.84 32.12
CA SER A 65 3.56 -0.67 31.79
C SER A 65 2.21 -1.06 31.19
N PHE A 66 2.20 -2.00 30.24
CA PHE A 66 0.98 -2.54 29.64
C PHE A 66 0.08 -3.18 30.71
N ASP A 67 0.64 -4.04 31.56
CA ASP A 67 -0.11 -4.71 32.62
C ASP A 67 -0.71 -3.68 33.60
N SER A 68 0.06 -2.65 33.97
CA SER A 68 -0.43 -1.55 34.82
C SER A 68 -1.53 -0.73 34.14
N LEU A 69 -1.37 -0.40 32.85
CA LEU A 69 -2.37 0.33 32.07
C LEU A 69 -3.69 -0.46 31.98
N MET A 70 -3.63 -1.77 31.69
CA MET A 70 -4.81 -2.62 31.56
C MET A 70 -5.53 -2.88 32.89
N GLN A 71 -4.80 -2.85 34.00
CA GLN A 71 -5.39 -2.98 35.34
C GLN A 71 -6.05 -1.68 35.80
N ASN A 72 -5.37 -0.55 35.60
CA ASN A 72 -5.77 0.74 36.17
C ASN A 72 -6.70 1.57 35.27
N ASN A 73 -6.86 1.20 33.99
CA ASN A 73 -7.71 1.94 33.03
C ASN A 73 -8.75 1.04 32.35
N PRO A 74 -9.90 0.75 33.01
CA PRO A 74 -10.95 -0.10 32.44
C PRO A 74 -11.49 0.39 31.09
N SER A 75 -11.59 1.71 30.89
CA SER A 75 -12.05 2.32 29.63
C SER A 75 -11.09 2.06 28.48
N LEU A 76 -9.78 2.15 28.71
CA LEU A 76 -8.74 1.82 27.73
C LEU A 76 -8.81 0.34 27.36
N ARG A 77 -8.97 -0.55 28.34
CA ARG A 77 -9.11 -2.00 28.10
C ARG A 77 -10.32 -2.32 27.22
N VAL A 78 -11.48 -1.72 27.51
CA VAL A 78 -12.68 -1.85 26.67
C VAL A 78 -12.42 -1.32 25.26
N SER A 79 -11.80 -0.14 25.15
CA SER A 79 -11.46 0.45 23.86
C SER A 79 -10.54 -0.44 23.03
N LEU A 80 -9.45 -0.95 23.64
CA LEU A 80 -8.51 -1.86 22.99
C LEU A 80 -9.20 -3.16 22.53
N ASN A 81 -10.03 -3.77 23.37
CA ASN A 81 -10.80 -4.96 22.99
C ASN A 81 -11.71 -4.69 21.78
N ASN A 82 -12.41 -3.55 21.78
CA ASN A 82 -13.25 -3.16 20.65
C ASN A 82 -12.41 -2.97 19.37
N GLN A 83 -11.20 -2.42 19.46
CA GLN A 83 -10.30 -2.33 18.30
C GLN A 83 -9.83 -3.70 17.84
N ILE A 84 -9.43 -4.59 18.75
CA ILE A 84 -9.03 -5.97 18.43
C ILE A 84 -10.15 -6.69 17.68
N GLU A 85 -11.40 -6.59 18.17
CA GLU A 85 -12.55 -7.23 17.53
C GLU A 85 -12.85 -6.62 16.16
N LYS A 86 -12.91 -5.30 16.07
CA LYS A 86 -13.20 -4.58 14.83
C LYS A 86 -12.16 -4.89 13.75
N TYR A 87 -10.88 -4.71 14.06
CA TYR A 87 -9.80 -4.88 13.09
C TYR A 87 -9.51 -6.37 12.81
N GLY A 88 -9.78 -7.25 13.78
CA GLY A 88 -9.82 -8.69 13.56
C GLY A 88 -10.88 -9.12 12.55
N ALA A 89 -12.10 -8.58 12.64
CA ALA A 89 -13.18 -8.84 11.69
C ALA A 89 -12.87 -8.27 10.29
N GLN A 90 -12.26 -7.08 10.23
CA GLN A 90 -11.87 -6.43 8.99
C GLN A 90 -10.58 -6.99 8.37
N LYS A 91 -9.87 -7.89 9.08
CA LYS A 91 -8.57 -8.45 8.69
C LYS A 91 -7.51 -7.38 8.43
N ASN A 92 -7.59 -6.32 9.22
CA ASN A 92 -6.86 -5.07 9.02
C ASN A 92 -6.04 -4.72 10.26
N SER A 93 -5.21 -3.69 10.15
CA SER A 93 -4.32 -3.23 11.22
C SER A 93 -4.54 -1.75 11.50
N MET A 94 -4.05 -1.31 12.64
CA MET A 94 -4.06 0.11 13.01
C MET A 94 -3.03 0.42 14.09
N VAL A 95 -2.68 1.70 14.18
CA VAL A 95 -2.13 2.33 15.37
C VAL A 95 -3.15 3.24 16.04
N PHE A 96 -3.18 3.27 17.37
CA PHE A 96 -3.84 4.36 18.10
C PHE A 96 -3.07 4.76 19.35
N LYS A 97 -3.36 5.98 19.80
CA LYS A 97 -2.69 6.61 20.93
C LYS A 97 -3.42 6.34 22.25
N GLY A 98 -2.66 5.89 23.24
CA GLY A 98 -3.10 5.70 24.61
C GLY A 98 -3.15 7.00 25.43
N PRO A 99 -3.71 6.95 26.66
CA PRO A 99 -3.90 8.12 27.51
C PRO A 99 -2.59 8.77 27.98
N GLN A 100 -1.48 8.04 28.06
CA GLN A 100 -0.18 8.58 28.52
C GLN A 100 0.76 8.91 27.36
N ASN A 101 0.22 9.14 26.17
CA ASN A 101 0.97 9.24 24.91
C ASN A 101 1.72 7.96 24.53
N ASP A 102 1.23 6.80 24.96
CA ASP A 102 1.67 5.51 24.45
C ASP A 102 1.03 5.19 23.10
N TYR A 103 1.53 4.16 22.43
CA TYR A 103 1.03 3.70 21.14
C TYR A 103 0.71 2.22 21.19
N PHE A 104 -0.51 1.89 20.74
CA PHE A 104 -0.99 0.53 20.57
C PHE A 104 -0.97 0.21 19.08
N ILE A 105 -0.13 -0.73 18.68
CA ILE A 105 -0.03 -1.25 17.31
C ILE A 105 -0.82 -2.56 17.28
N VAL A 106 -1.98 -2.53 16.65
CA VAL A 106 -2.87 -3.68 16.48
C VAL A 106 -2.67 -4.24 15.08
N LEU A 107 -2.04 -5.41 14.98
CA LEU A 107 -1.71 -6.07 13.72
C LEU A 107 -2.57 -7.34 13.54
N TYR A 108 -3.19 -7.50 12.38
CA TYR A 108 -3.86 -8.76 12.02
C TYR A 108 -2.89 -9.70 11.31
N THR A 109 -2.50 -10.80 11.97
CA THR A 109 -1.48 -11.75 11.44
C THR A 109 -2.07 -12.95 10.70
N GLY A 110 -3.40 -13.05 10.59
CA GLY A 110 -4.07 -14.12 9.87
C GLY A 110 -3.59 -14.18 8.42
N ALA A 111 -3.38 -15.38 7.87
CA ALA A 111 -2.91 -15.51 6.49
C ALA A 111 -3.97 -15.18 5.41
N ASP A 112 -5.13 -14.69 5.83
CA ASP A 112 -6.16 -14.03 5.03
C ASP A 112 -6.21 -12.51 5.27
N ALA A 113 -5.14 -11.93 5.85
CA ALA A 113 -4.94 -10.49 5.97
C ALA A 113 -5.11 -9.77 4.62
N ILE A 114 -5.51 -8.50 4.68
CA ILE A 114 -5.62 -7.67 3.50
C ILE A 114 -4.26 -7.60 2.78
N ALA A 115 -4.23 -8.06 1.52
CA ALA A 115 -3.06 -7.92 0.68
C ALA A 115 -2.91 -6.45 0.21
N LEU A 116 -1.95 -5.73 0.78
CA LEU A 116 -1.59 -4.38 0.34
C LEU A 116 -0.53 -4.39 -0.77
N LEU A 117 0.34 -5.38 -0.77
CA LEU A 117 1.42 -5.55 -1.74
C LEU A 117 0.97 -6.33 -2.98
N GLY A 118 1.85 -6.45 -3.98
CA GLY A 118 1.62 -7.27 -5.17
C GLY A 118 1.35 -8.74 -4.86
N THR A 119 0.75 -9.49 -5.79
CA THR A 119 0.40 -10.91 -5.61
C THR A 119 1.59 -11.85 -5.41
N GLY A 120 2.81 -11.39 -5.71
CA GLY A 120 4.05 -12.12 -5.45
C GLY A 120 4.63 -11.94 -4.04
N ALA A 121 4.07 -11.04 -3.22
CA ALA A 121 4.57 -10.78 -1.88
C ALA A 121 4.34 -11.99 -0.96
N SER A 122 5.35 -12.40 -0.20
CA SER A 122 5.13 -13.36 0.87
C SER A 122 4.34 -12.76 2.03
N GLN A 123 3.75 -13.60 2.88
CA GLN A 123 3.04 -13.13 4.06
C GLN A 123 3.98 -12.33 4.99
N LYS A 124 5.23 -12.77 5.13
CA LYS A 124 6.24 -12.04 5.91
C LYS A 124 6.45 -10.63 5.35
N GLN A 125 6.66 -10.51 4.03
CA GLN A 125 6.81 -9.21 3.37
C GLN A 125 5.59 -8.32 3.55
N ALA A 126 4.38 -8.88 3.44
CA ALA A 126 3.14 -8.13 3.63
C ALA A 126 2.97 -7.63 5.07
N LEU A 127 3.20 -8.49 6.07
CA LEU A 127 3.08 -8.12 7.48
C LEU A 127 4.19 -7.17 7.94
N SER A 128 5.42 -7.33 7.45
CA SER A 128 6.52 -6.38 7.66
C SER A 128 6.18 -4.99 7.12
N PHE A 129 5.62 -4.91 5.90
CA PHE A 129 5.18 -3.63 5.36
C PHE A 129 4.07 -2.98 6.21
N VAL A 130 3.06 -3.76 6.62
CA VAL A 130 1.94 -3.23 7.43
C VAL A 130 2.44 -2.71 8.77
N ILE A 131 3.27 -3.47 9.49
CA ILE A 131 3.77 -3.00 10.78
C ILE A 131 4.68 -1.77 10.62
N ASP A 132 5.54 -1.73 9.60
CA ASP A 132 6.35 -0.55 9.35
C ASP A 132 5.48 0.66 8.98
N HIS A 133 4.36 0.48 8.27
CA HIS A 133 3.39 1.55 8.01
C HIS A 133 2.82 2.10 9.33
N GLU A 134 2.38 1.24 10.23
CA GLU A 134 1.87 1.68 11.55
C GLU A 134 2.95 2.38 12.39
N ILE A 135 4.21 1.91 12.33
CA ILE A 135 5.34 2.59 12.96
C ILE A 135 5.63 3.94 12.29
N GLY A 136 5.51 4.02 10.97
CA GLY A 136 5.67 5.25 10.20
C GLY A 136 4.75 6.37 10.68
N HIS A 137 3.52 6.05 11.08
CA HIS A 137 2.63 7.03 11.72
C HIS A 137 3.20 7.61 13.02
N ILE A 138 3.96 6.83 13.78
CA ILE A 138 4.51 7.22 15.10
C ILE A 138 5.82 8.00 14.94
N VAL A 139 6.76 7.50 14.13
CA VAL A 139 8.16 7.94 14.15
C VAL A 139 8.49 9.05 13.15
N THR A 140 7.59 9.33 12.22
CA THR A 140 7.80 10.36 11.20
C THR A 140 7.14 11.68 11.60
N GLN A 141 7.76 12.81 11.23
CA GLN A 141 7.26 14.15 11.58
C GLN A 141 5.83 14.43 11.13
N TYR A 142 5.41 13.84 10.00
CA TYR A 142 4.09 14.04 9.40
C TYR A 142 3.22 12.78 9.44
N GLY A 143 3.62 11.76 10.21
CA GLY A 143 2.91 10.48 10.28
C GLY A 143 1.55 10.55 10.98
N GLN A 144 1.29 11.60 11.77
CA GLN A 144 0.01 11.79 12.44
C GLN A 144 -0.94 12.67 11.61
N PRO A 145 -2.27 12.46 11.67
CA PRO A 145 -3.24 13.33 10.99
C PRO A 145 -3.03 14.79 11.37
N GLY A 146 -2.93 15.65 10.35
CA GLY A 146 -2.65 17.08 10.52
C GLY A 146 -3.50 17.94 9.59
N LYS A 147 -3.32 19.27 9.69
CA LYS A 147 -4.09 20.25 8.89
C LYS A 147 -3.53 20.49 7.48
N LEU A 148 -2.33 19.98 7.16
CA LEU A 148 -1.63 20.31 5.91
C LEU A 148 -2.26 19.62 4.68
N SER A 149 -2.64 18.35 4.83
CA SER A 149 -3.33 17.57 3.79
C SER A 149 -3.90 16.31 4.44
N ARG A 150 -5.05 15.85 3.94
CA ARG A 150 -5.66 14.61 4.41
C ARG A 150 -4.86 13.37 4.01
N THR A 151 -4.06 13.46 2.94
CA THR A 151 -3.26 12.34 2.40
C THR A 151 -1.83 12.32 2.93
N LEU A 152 -1.32 13.44 3.48
CA LEU A 152 0.08 13.55 3.91
C LEU A 152 0.51 12.51 4.94
N HIS A 153 -0.34 12.20 5.92
CA HIS A 153 0.00 11.27 6.99
C HIS A 153 0.09 9.82 6.50
N GLU A 154 -0.87 9.38 5.69
CA GLU A 154 -0.83 8.09 4.99
C GLU A 154 0.35 7.99 4.03
N CYS A 155 0.62 9.06 3.26
CA CYS A 155 1.81 9.16 2.41
C CYS A 155 3.09 8.94 3.22
N THR A 156 3.18 9.54 4.40
CA THR A 156 4.38 9.48 5.24
C THR A 156 4.57 8.10 5.86
N ALA A 157 3.49 7.46 6.31
CA ALA A 157 3.52 6.08 6.77
C ALA A 157 3.92 5.09 5.65
N ASP A 158 3.26 5.17 4.48
CA ASP A 158 3.60 4.34 3.31
C ASP A 158 5.03 4.60 2.83
N ALA A 159 5.53 5.84 2.91
CA ALA A 159 6.90 6.16 2.51
C ALA A 159 7.95 5.51 3.41
N TYR A 160 7.75 5.59 4.73
CA TYR A 160 8.62 4.93 5.68
C TYR A 160 8.60 3.41 5.47
N ALA A 161 7.41 2.82 5.37
CA ALA A 161 7.25 1.39 5.12
C ALA A 161 7.89 0.95 3.79
N ALA A 162 7.76 1.75 2.73
CA ALA A 162 8.36 1.43 1.45
C ALA A 162 9.90 1.43 1.50
N LEU A 163 10.50 2.40 2.20
CA LEU A 163 11.95 2.43 2.38
C LEU A 163 12.43 1.26 3.25
N ARG A 164 11.73 0.91 4.33
CA ARG A 164 12.03 -0.29 5.14
C ARG A 164 11.91 -1.58 4.33
N GLN A 165 10.86 -1.70 3.51
CA GLN A 165 10.66 -2.84 2.62
C GLN A 165 11.86 -3.04 1.67
N LEU A 166 12.40 -1.94 1.12
CA LEU A 166 13.60 -1.97 0.28
C LEU A 166 14.84 -2.36 1.08
N GLN A 167 15.00 -1.87 2.31
CA GLN A 167 16.12 -2.23 3.20
C GLN A 167 16.11 -3.73 3.55
N HIS A 168 14.94 -4.29 3.87
CA HIS A 168 14.81 -5.67 4.32
C HIS A 168 14.83 -6.68 3.17
N PHE A 169 14.28 -6.33 2.00
CA PHE A 169 14.00 -7.31 0.94
C PHE A 169 14.63 -6.97 -0.42
N GLY A 170 15.40 -5.89 -0.54
CA GLY A 170 16.13 -5.54 -1.76
C GLY A 170 15.23 -5.49 -3.01
N SER A 171 15.59 -6.24 -4.06
CA SER A 171 14.83 -6.28 -5.32
C SER A 171 13.41 -6.81 -5.16
N ALA A 172 13.19 -7.81 -4.29
CA ALA A 172 11.84 -8.28 -3.99
C ALA A 172 11.03 -7.20 -3.24
N GLY A 173 11.71 -6.35 -2.46
CA GLY A 173 11.11 -5.15 -1.88
C GLY A 173 10.64 -4.17 -2.96
N MET A 174 11.46 -3.94 -4.00
CA MET A 174 11.12 -3.05 -5.10
C MET A 174 9.86 -3.49 -5.85
N GLU A 175 9.79 -4.76 -6.26
CA GLU A 175 8.60 -5.31 -6.94
C GLU A 175 7.32 -5.16 -6.10
N ASN A 176 7.44 -5.33 -4.79
CA ASN A 176 6.34 -5.14 -3.85
C ASN A 176 5.85 -3.68 -3.79
N ILE A 177 6.77 -2.71 -3.81
CA ILE A 177 6.43 -1.28 -3.78
C ILE A 177 5.84 -0.82 -5.12
N GLU A 178 6.30 -1.35 -6.25
CA GLU A 178 5.67 -1.13 -7.55
C GLU A 178 4.22 -1.64 -7.57
N GLY A 179 4.00 -2.84 -7.01
CA GLY A 179 2.68 -3.43 -6.84
C GLY A 179 1.77 -2.60 -5.92
N LEU A 180 2.30 -2.12 -4.79
CA LEU A 180 1.58 -1.22 -3.89
C LEU A 180 1.18 0.08 -4.58
N ARG A 181 2.11 0.75 -5.28
CA ARG A 181 1.84 1.98 -6.03
C ARG A 181 0.66 1.81 -6.97
N LEU A 182 0.64 0.70 -7.73
CA LEU A 182 -0.47 0.37 -8.64
C LEU A 182 -1.77 0.08 -7.87
N ARG A 183 -1.73 -0.71 -6.79
CA ARG A 183 -2.92 -0.99 -5.96
C ARG A 183 -3.53 0.27 -5.35
N ARG A 184 -2.72 1.22 -4.86
CA ARG A 184 -3.21 2.50 -4.33
C ARG A 184 -3.92 3.32 -5.42
N ALA A 185 -3.36 3.35 -6.63
CA ALA A 185 -4.00 4.01 -7.78
C ALA A 185 -5.30 3.31 -8.20
N GLN A 186 -5.28 1.99 -8.31
CA GLN A 186 -6.46 1.17 -8.61
C GLN A 186 -7.59 1.45 -7.60
N ARG A 187 -7.29 1.48 -6.29
CA ARG A 187 -8.32 1.75 -5.27
C ARG A 187 -8.92 3.14 -5.40
N LEU A 188 -8.12 4.18 -5.68
CA LEU A 188 -8.67 5.52 -5.91
C LEU A 188 -9.57 5.57 -7.15
N ILE A 189 -9.14 4.92 -8.23
CA ILE A 189 -9.83 4.96 -9.52
C ILE A 189 -11.12 4.15 -9.50
N SER A 190 -11.10 2.99 -8.84
CA SER A 190 -12.19 2.01 -8.92
C SER A 190 -13.18 2.06 -7.74
N LEU A 191 -12.88 2.77 -6.64
CA LEU A 191 -13.70 2.75 -5.42
C LEU A 191 -14.13 4.14 -4.96
N HIS A 192 -15.38 4.26 -4.51
CA HIS A 192 -15.87 5.45 -3.81
C HIS A 192 -15.40 5.49 -2.36
N GLY A 193 -15.16 6.71 -1.86
CA GLY A 193 -14.99 6.98 -0.43
C GLY A 193 -13.75 7.81 -0.10
N ALA A 194 -13.87 8.63 0.94
CA ALA A 194 -12.77 9.49 1.41
C ALA A 194 -11.52 8.69 1.79
N ARG A 195 -11.71 7.48 2.34
CA ARG A 195 -10.61 6.60 2.72
C ARG A 195 -9.66 6.29 1.54
N HIS A 196 -10.18 6.07 0.34
CA HIS A 196 -9.32 5.75 -0.81
C HIS A 196 -8.54 6.97 -1.32
N ALA A 197 -9.11 8.17 -1.17
CA ALA A 197 -8.41 9.43 -1.43
C ALA A 197 -7.31 9.70 -0.40
N GLU A 198 -7.58 9.46 0.89
CA GLU A 198 -6.60 9.60 1.97
C GLU A 198 -5.41 8.66 1.78
N HIS A 199 -5.63 7.43 1.31
CA HIS A 199 -4.56 6.47 1.07
C HIS A 199 -3.99 6.54 -0.35
N PHE A 200 -4.23 7.62 -1.10
CA PHE A 200 -3.67 7.76 -2.45
C PHE A 200 -2.21 8.20 -2.42
N THR A 201 -1.34 7.27 -2.03
CA THR A 201 0.09 7.49 -1.79
C THR A 201 0.96 7.25 -3.03
N SER A 202 0.35 6.92 -4.18
CA SER A 202 1.06 6.50 -5.39
C SER A 202 2.09 7.52 -5.89
N PHE A 203 1.85 8.83 -5.74
CA PHE A 203 2.80 9.88 -6.09
C PHE A 203 4.12 9.77 -5.31
N VAL A 204 4.03 9.53 -4.01
CA VAL A 204 5.19 9.41 -3.12
C VAL A 204 5.91 8.08 -3.38
N LEU A 205 5.17 6.99 -3.55
CA LEU A 205 5.74 5.68 -3.89
C LEU A 205 6.49 5.71 -5.23
N ASP A 206 5.96 6.41 -6.24
CA ASP A 206 6.63 6.62 -7.53
C ASP A 206 7.99 7.31 -7.38
N LYS A 207 8.07 8.32 -6.52
CA LYS A 207 9.34 8.98 -6.21
C LYS A 207 10.29 8.15 -5.38
N ILE A 208 9.80 7.31 -4.48
CA ILE A 208 10.65 6.35 -3.77
C ILE A 208 11.28 5.36 -4.76
N ILE A 209 10.49 4.81 -5.69
CA ILE A 209 10.98 3.91 -6.74
C ILE A 209 12.09 4.59 -7.56
N GLU A 210 11.90 5.84 -7.96
CA GLU A 210 12.88 6.63 -8.72
C GLU A 210 14.17 6.91 -7.92
N LEU A 211 14.04 7.24 -6.63
CA LEU A 211 15.18 7.64 -5.79
C LEU A 211 15.93 6.46 -5.18
N ALA A 212 15.27 5.32 -4.97
CA ALA A 212 15.82 4.17 -4.25
C ALA A 212 17.20 3.70 -4.75
N PRO A 213 17.49 3.63 -6.07
CA PRO A 213 18.81 3.24 -6.55
C PRO A 213 19.94 4.21 -6.17
N LYS A 214 19.60 5.45 -5.79
CA LYS A 214 20.53 6.53 -5.41
C LYS A 214 20.68 6.68 -3.91
N LEU A 215 19.84 6.02 -3.11
CA LEU A 215 19.84 6.11 -1.66
C LEU A 215 20.74 5.03 -1.06
N PRO A 216 21.54 5.33 -0.02
CA PRO A 216 22.35 4.34 0.68
C PRO A 216 21.51 3.52 1.67
N LEU A 217 20.43 2.89 1.19
CA LEU A 217 19.38 2.30 2.02
C LEU A 217 19.94 1.31 3.06
N SER A 218 20.88 0.44 2.68
CA SER A 218 21.47 -0.55 3.61
C SER A 218 22.27 0.06 4.77
N ALA A 219 22.69 1.33 4.66
CA ALA A 219 23.46 2.02 5.68
C ALA A 219 22.61 2.96 6.54
N MET A 220 21.33 3.15 6.21
CA MET A 220 20.44 4.05 6.94
C MET A 220 19.85 3.37 8.18
N THR A 221 19.93 4.05 9.33
CA THR A 221 19.19 3.65 10.52
C THR A 221 17.69 3.87 10.32
N ALA A 222 16.85 3.24 11.15
CA ALA A 222 15.40 3.45 11.10
C ALA A 222 15.02 4.93 11.28
N GLN A 223 15.71 5.66 12.16
CA GLN A 223 15.50 7.10 12.34
C GLN A 223 15.85 7.91 11.08
N GLN A 224 16.98 7.60 10.42
CA GLN A 224 17.35 8.24 9.15
C GLN A 224 16.33 7.92 8.05
N THR A 225 15.80 6.70 8.03
CA THR A 225 14.70 6.30 7.14
C THR A 225 13.45 7.14 7.39
N ALA A 226 13.07 7.38 8.65
CA ALA A 226 11.94 8.22 9.02
C ALA A 226 12.12 9.68 8.55
N GLU A 227 13.32 10.23 8.69
CA GLU A 227 13.65 11.58 8.22
C GLU A 227 13.60 11.70 6.70
N VAL A 228 14.15 10.72 5.98
CA VAL A 228 14.09 10.69 4.50
C VAL A 228 12.66 10.53 4.02
N ALA A 229 11.87 9.65 4.65
CA ALA A 229 10.45 9.49 4.35
C ALA A 229 9.71 10.83 4.47
N ALA A 230 9.87 11.55 5.59
CA ALA A 230 9.23 12.84 5.80
C ALA A 230 9.64 13.90 4.76
N ARG A 231 10.91 13.92 4.34
CA ARG A 231 11.40 14.85 3.29
C ARG A 231 10.85 14.53 1.91
N ILE A 232 10.73 13.26 1.56
CA ILE A 232 10.11 12.84 0.30
C ILE A 232 8.63 13.21 0.34
N THR A 233 7.93 12.95 1.45
CA THR A 233 6.49 13.13 1.50
C THR A 233 6.08 14.59 1.49
N ILE A 234 6.81 15.48 2.16
CA ILE A 234 6.51 16.91 2.10
C ILE A 234 6.68 17.48 0.69
N ALA A 235 7.63 16.94 -0.09
CA ALA A 235 7.91 17.40 -1.44
C ALA A 235 6.94 16.83 -2.48
N TYR A 236 6.45 15.60 -2.29
CA TYR A 236 5.78 14.83 -3.34
C TYR A 236 4.37 14.36 -2.99
N THR A 237 3.86 14.65 -1.79
CA THR A 237 2.43 14.47 -1.51
C THR A 237 1.63 15.43 -2.38
N PRO A 238 0.67 14.94 -3.19
CA PRO A 238 -0.18 15.81 -3.96
C PRO A 238 -1.07 16.63 -3.01
N ASN A 239 -1.37 17.88 -3.38
CA ASN A 239 -2.39 18.61 -2.65
C ASN A 239 -3.76 17.92 -2.77
N ASP A 240 -4.64 18.13 -1.80
CA ASP A 240 -5.96 17.49 -1.74
C ASP A 240 -6.82 17.77 -2.99
N GLN A 241 -6.61 18.91 -3.66
CA GLN A 241 -7.35 19.26 -4.87
C GLN A 241 -6.94 18.38 -6.06
N ILE A 242 -5.66 18.04 -6.20
CA ILE A 242 -5.19 17.09 -7.22
C ILE A 242 -5.83 15.72 -6.99
N VAL A 243 -5.82 15.23 -5.75
CA VAL A 243 -6.44 13.94 -5.40
C VAL A 243 -7.93 13.96 -5.72
N LYS A 244 -8.63 15.04 -5.36
CA LYS A 244 -10.05 15.22 -5.66
C LYS A 244 -10.31 15.24 -7.17
N ASN A 245 -9.52 15.98 -7.95
CA ASN A 245 -9.68 16.05 -9.40
C ASN A 245 -9.53 14.68 -10.07
N VAL A 246 -8.55 13.88 -9.61
CA VAL A 246 -8.39 12.50 -10.08
C VAL A 246 -9.62 11.67 -9.71
N GLN A 247 -10.05 11.71 -8.45
CA GLN A 247 -11.24 10.96 -7.99
C GLN A 247 -12.51 11.34 -8.76
N ASP A 248 -12.78 12.63 -8.93
CA ASP A 248 -13.95 13.15 -9.62
C ASP A 248 -13.98 12.67 -11.09
N ALA A 249 -12.83 12.69 -11.77
CA ALA A 249 -12.72 12.26 -13.16
C ALA A 249 -13.11 10.78 -13.36
N PHE A 250 -12.87 9.93 -12.37
CA PHE A 250 -13.20 8.51 -12.42
C PHE A 250 -14.57 8.17 -11.79
N THR A 251 -15.30 9.16 -11.27
CA THR A 251 -16.64 8.92 -10.69
C THR A 251 -17.61 8.19 -11.63
N PRO A 252 -17.69 8.49 -12.94
CA PRO A 252 -18.55 7.73 -13.86
C PRO A 252 -18.18 6.25 -13.94
N PHE A 253 -16.88 5.93 -13.92
CA PHE A 253 -16.39 4.56 -13.90
C PHE A 253 -16.74 3.86 -12.58
N GLN A 254 -16.54 4.53 -11.44
CA GLN A 254 -16.88 4.00 -10.11
C GLN A 254 -18.38 3.69 -9.99
N ASP A 255 -19.23 4.60 -10.45
CA ASP A 255 -20.68 4.44 -10.47
C ASP A 255 -21.10 3.24 -11.32
N ALA A 256 -20.50 3.08 -12.50
CA ALA A 256 -20.79 1.96 -13.39
C ALA A 256 -20.32 0.62 -12.82
N LEU A 257 -19.10 0.59 -12.26
CA LEU A 257 -18.51 -0.60 -11.66
C LEU A 257 -19.33 -1.09 -10.45
N ALA A 258 -19.90 -0.18 -9.66
CA ALA A 258 -20.75 -0.52 -8.52
C ALA A 258 -22.12 -1.07 -8.92
N ARG A 259 -22.62 -0.77 -10.13
CA ARG A 259 -24.02 -1.05 -10.53
C ARG A 259 -24.24 -2.42 -11.17
N LYS A 260 -23.25 -3.09 -11.79
CA LYS A 260 -23.45 -4.43 -12.39
C LYS A 260 -22.19 -5.27 -12.58
N THR A 261 -22.36 -6.57 -12.38
CA THR A 261 -21.47 -7.65 -12.83
C THR A 261 -21.95 -8.21 -14.17
N GLY A 262 -21.10 -8.18 -15.22
CA GLY A 262 -21.28 -9.01 -16.42
C GLY A 262 -21.24 -8.31 -17.79
N ASP A 263 -21.23 -6.98 -17.87
CA ASP A 263 -21.00 -6.23 -19.12
C ASP A 263 -19.71 -5.40 -19.05
N ASP A 264 -19.17 -5.01 -20.21
CA ASP A 264 -17.89 -4.29 -20.31
C ASP A 264 -18.04 -2.76 -20.24
N THR A 265 -19.23 -2.25 -19.91
CA THR A 265 -19.55 -0.82 -19.87
C THR A 265 -18.64 -0.03 -18.92
N PRO A 266 -18.38 -0.47 -17.67
CA PRO A 266 -17.50 0.27 -16.77
C PRO A 266 -16.10 0.44 -17.38
N TYR A 267 -15.57 -0.62 -18.00
CA TYR A 267 -14.24 -0.55 -18.62
C TYR A 267 -14.20 0.39 -19.82
N ARG A 268 -15.31 0.51 -20.57
CA ARG A 268 -15.40 1.48 -21.68
C ARG A 268 -15.39 2.92 -21.16
N MET A 269 -16.05 3.18 -20.04
CA MET A 269 -15.99 4.49 -19.37
C MET A 269 -14.57 4.78 -18.86
N LEU A 270 -13.90 3.80 -18.25
CA LEU A 270 -12.50 3.95 -17.85
C LEU A 270 -11.62 4.28 -19.07
N ALA A 271 -11.76 3.53 -20.16
CA ALA A 271 -11.02 3.77 -21.40
C ALA A 271 -11.28 5.18 -21.94
N GLN A 272 -12.54 5.62 -21.95
CA GLN A 272 -12.91 6.97 -22.38
C GLN A 272 -12.21 8.05 -21.54
N VAL A 273 -12.32 7.98 -20.21
CA VAL A 273 -11.68 8.96 -19.31
C VAL A 273 -10.17 9.00 -19.53
N VAL A 274 -9.52 7.84 -19.65
CA VAL A 274 -8.07 7.74 -19.84
C VAL A 274 -7.63 8.20 -21.23
N LEU A 275 -8.36 7.89 -22.29
CA LEU A 275 -7.94 8.19 -23.66
C LEU A 275 -8.31 9.61 -24.10
N GLU A 276 -9.33 10.22 -23.50
CA GLU A 276 -9.79 11.57 -23.87
C GLU A 276 -9.25 12.67 -22.94
N THR A 277 -8.70 12.33 -21.76
CA THR A 277 -8.21 13.35 -20.81
C THR A 277 -7.00 14.14 -21.34
N HIS A 278 -6.95 15.42 -21.00
CA HIS A 278 -5.78 16.30 -21.17
C HIS A 278 -5.02 16.55 -19.85
N SER A 279 -5.51 16.05 -18.72
CA SER A 279 -4.83 16.17 -17.43
C SER A 279 -3.76 15.09 -17.30
N TRP A 280 -2.58 15.53 -16.86
CA TRP A 280 -1.45 14.66 -16.62
C TRP A 280 -1.66 13.69 -15.48
N GLU A 281 -2.28 14.13 -14.40
CA GLU A 281 -2.55 13.31 -13.23
C GLU A 281 -3.57 12.20 -13.56
N ILE A 282 -4.63 12.56 -14.30
CA ILE A 282 -5.66 11.59 -14.71
C ILE A 282 -5.04 10.52 -15.62
N PHE A 283 -4.25 10.92 -16.62
CA PHE A 283 -3.61 9.97 -17.51
C PHE A 283 -2.58 9.09 -16.78
N LYS A 284 -1.69 9.70 -15.98
CA LYS A 284 -0.61 9.02 -15.24
C LYS A 284 -1.12 7.86 -14.39
N TRP A 285 -2.23 8.06 -13.69
CA TRP A 285 -2.77 7.05 -12.77
C TRP A 285 -3.81 6.16 -13.43
N GLY A 286 -4.57 6.68 -14.38
CA GLY A 286 -5.59 5.94 -15.12
C GLY A 286 -5.01 4.92 -16.09
N ALA A 287 -3.95 5.26 -16.83
CA ALA A 287 -3.38 4.40 -17.85
C ALA A 287 -2.85 3.05 -17.32
N PRO A 288 -2.06 2.99 -16.23
CA PRO A 288 -1.63 1.71 -15.64
C PRO A 288 -2.80 0.85 -15.16
N VAL A 289 -3.85 1.47 -14.61
CA VAL A 289 -5.05 0.77 -14.14
C VAL A 289 -5.85 0.22 -15.31
N LEU A 290 -6.09 1.00 -16.36
CA LEU A 290 -6.73 0.53 -17.60
C LEU A 290 -5.94 -0.64 -18.21
N ARG A 291 -4.62 -0.52 -18.30
CA ARG A 291 -3.75 -1.59 -18.80
C ARG A 291 -3.88 -2.87 -17.95
N GLY A 292 -3.97 -2.72 -16.64
CA GLY A 292 -4.21 -3.82 -15.71
C GLY A 292 -5.53 -4.54 -15.99
N TYR A 293 -6.62 -3.78 -16.20
CA TYR A 293 -7.93 -4.33 -16.60
C TYR A 293 -7.86 -5.03 -17.96
N LEU A 294 -7.23 -4.42 -18.98
CA LEU A 294 -7.08 -5.04 -20.32
C LEU A 294 -6.40 -6.42 -20.25
N ARG A 295 -5.43 -6.59 -19.34
CA ARG A 295 -4.61 -7.80 -19.20
C ARG A 295 -5.11 -8.78 -18.13
N ALA A 296 -6.20 -8.46 -17.42
CA ALA A 296 -6.61 -9.17 -16.20
C ALA A 296 -5.47 -9.36 -15.19
N ALA A 297 -4.64 -8.33 -15.05
CA ALA A 297 -3.46 -8.34 -14.17
C ALA A 297 -3.71 -7.65 -12.82
N LEU A 298 -4.89 -7.07 -12.62
CA LEU A 298 -5.28 -6.47 -11.34
C LEU A 298 -5.86 -7.53 -10.40
N GLY A 299 -5.71 -7.30 -9.11
CA GLY A 299 -6.32 -8.13 -8.07
C GLY A 299 -7.67 -7.57 -7.61
N ASP A 300 -8.45 -8.44 -6.98
CA ASP A 300 -9.67 -8.07 -6.27
C ASP A 300 -9.38 -7.00 -5.21
N MET A 301 -10.37 -6.13 -4.98
CA MET A 301 -10.27 -5.04 -4.02
C MET A 301 -11.22 -5.24 -2.85
N GLN A 302 -10.84 -4.72 -1.69
CA GLN A 302 -11.70 -4.71 -0.50
C GLN A 302 -12.05 -3.27 -0.10
N ASN A 303 -13.34 -3.03 0.15
CA ASN A 303 -13.89 -1.79 0.70
C ASN A 303 -14.71 -2.12 1.96
N GLY A 304 -14.09 -1.95 3.14
CA GLY A 304 -14.67 -2.41 4.40
C GLY A 304 -14.94 -3.91 4.36
N ASP A 305 -16.20 -4.30 4.53
CA ASP A 305 -16.63 -5.71 4.52
C ASP A 305 -17.05 -6.19 3.11
N THR A 306 -16.98 -5.33 2.09
CA THR A 306 -17.35 -5.67 0.70
C THR A 306 -16.11 -5.97 -0.14
N PHE A 307 -16.18 -7.04 -0.93
CA PHE A 307 -15.21 -7.35 -1.98
C PHE A 307 -15.74 -6.89 -3.33
N ILE A 308 -14.88 -6.21 -4.09
CA ILE A 308 -15.14 -5.89 -5.50
C ILE A 308 -14.25 -6.80 -6.33
N GLU A 309 -14.90 -7.77 -6.98
CA GLU A 309 -14.23 -8.63 -7.94
C GLU A 309 -13.86 -7.80 -9.19
N VAL A 310 -12.60 -7.88 -9.59
CA VAL A 310 -12.15 -7.32 -10.87
C VAL A 310 -12.29 -8.36 -11.98
N ASN A 311 -12.20 -7.95 -13.25
CA ASN A 311 -12.24 -8.92 -14.34
C ASN A 311 -11.08 -9.92 -14.23
N LYS A 312 -11.43 -11.21 -14.25
CA LYS A 312 -10.46 -12.33 -14.18
C LYS A 312 -10.00 -12.78 -15.56
N THR A 313 -10.67 -12.31 -16.62
CA THR A 313 -10.34 -12.58 -18.01
C THR A 313 -9.93 -11.28 -18.72
N PRO A 314 -8.90 -11.31 -19.58
CA PRO A 314 -8.54 -10.15 -20.40
C PRO A 314 -9.73 -9.59 -21.17
N LEU A 315 -9.70 -8.28 -21.42
CA LEU A 315 -10.71 -7.63 -22.26
C LEU A 315 -10.30 -7.80 -23.72
N GLU A 316 -11.04 -8.61 -24.48
CA GLU A 316 -10.64 -9.09 -25.80
C GLU A 316 -11.60 -8.64 -26.92
N GLY A 317 -11.10 -8.64 -28.16
CA GLY A 317 -11.85 -8.31 -29.37
C GLY A 317 -11.42 -7.00 -30.03
N PRO A 318 -11.95 -6.67 -31.22
CA PRO A 318 -11.45 -5.56 -32.04
C PRO A 318 -11.50 -4.19 -31.36
N GLY A 319 -12.54 -3.95 -30.54
CA GLY A 319 -12.67 -2.71 -29.77
C GLY A 319 -11.57 -2.55 -28.73
N TRP A 320 -11.28 -3.62 -27.97
CA TRP A 320 -10.27 -3.61 -26.92
C TRP A 320 -8.83 -3.60 -27.48
N GLN A 321 -8.60 -4.24 -28.63
CA GLN A 321 -7.34 -4.10 -29.35
C GLN A 321 -7.07 -2.66 -29.79
N ARG A 322 -8.10 -1.94 -30.25
CA ARG A 322 -7.98 -0.51 -30.58
C ARG A 322 -7.62 0.32 -29.34
N VAL A 323 -8.33 0.10 -28.23
CA VAL A 323 -8.04 0.76 -26.94
C VAL A 323 -6.60 0.49 -26.50
N ALA A 324 -6.12 -0.75 -26.57
CA ALA A 324 -4.75 -1.11 -26.20
C ALA A 324 -3.71 -0.40 -27.08
N ASN A 325 -3.94 -0.35 -28.40
CA ASN A 325 -3.06 0.35 -29.33
C ASN A 325 -3.04 1.86 -29.09
N GLU A 326 -4.21 2.46 -28.87
CA GLU A 326 -4.35 3.90 -28.60
C GLU A 326 -3.71 4.27 -27.26
N LEU A 327 -3.91 3.46 -26.22
CA LEU A 327 -3.24 3.63 -24.93
C LEU A 327 -1.72 3.66 -25.09
N ALA A 328 -1.15 2.71 -25.83
CA ALA A 328 0.30 2.66 -26.09
C ALA A 328 0.80 3.89 -26.87
N GLN A 329 0.03 4.39 -27.84
CA GLN A 329 0.35 5.61 -28.57
C GLN A 329 0.31 6.85 -27.67
N ARG A 330 -0.74 6.97 -26.84
CA ARG A 330 -0.87 8.08 -25.89
C ARG A 330 0.25 8.05 -24.88
N GLU A 331 0.61 6.91 -24.32
CA GLU A 331 1.72 6.79 -23.36
C GLU A 331 3.05 7.28 -23.96
N PHE A 332 3.32 6.96 -25.23
CA PHE A 332 4.50 7.48 -25.93
C PHE A 332 4.45 9.01 -26.08
N ALA A 333 3.30 9.55 -26.50
CA ALA A 333 3.11 11.00 -26.62
C ALA A 333 3.24 11.70 -25.26
N PHE A 334 2.68 11.11 -24.20
CA PHE A 334 2.70 11.65 -22.85
C PHE A 334 4.10 11.66 -22.24
N ASN A 335 4.86 10.58 -22.42
CA ASN A 335 6.26 10.53 -22.01
C ASN A 335 7.09 11.59 -22.75
N ARG A 336 6.75 11.90 -24.01
CA ARG A 336 7.38 12.97 -24.79
C ARG A 336 6.98 14.36 -24.28
N GLU A 337 5.73 14.56 -23.87
CA GLU A 337 5.23 15.83 -23.35
C GLU A 337 5.72 16.09 -21.92
N GLN A 338 5.90 15.06 -21.09
CA GLN A 338 6.56 15.18 -19.77
C GLN A 338 7.96 15.80 -19.86
N ILE A 339 8.70 15.52 -20.95
CA ILE A 339 10.01 16.11 -21.23
C ILE A 339 9.90 17.63 -21.45
N LEU A 340 8.77 18.13 -21.95
CA LEU A 340 8.54 19.56 -22.17
C LEU A 340 8.14 20.33 -20.90
N PHE A 341 7.72 19.63 -19.84
CA PHE A 341 7.32 20.23 -18.56
C PHE A 341 8.39 20.12 -17.44
N GLY A 342 9.63 19.75 -17.77
CA GLY A 342 10.78 19.91 -16.87
C GLY A 342 11.01 18.78 -15.86
N LEU A 343 10.71 17.53 -16.20
CA LEU A 343 11.10 16.36 -15.41
C LEU A 343 12.26 15.62 -16.11
N ASP A 344 13.35 15.35 -15.37
CA ASP A 344 14.62 14.81 -15.88
C ASP A 344 14.49 13.51 -16.69
N LEU A 345 15.29 13.42 -17.76
CA LEU A 345 15.39 12.28 -18.67
C LEU A 345 16.11 11.08 -18.01
N PRO A 346 15.62 9.83 -18.15
CA PRO A 346 16.53 8.69 -18.18
C PRO A 346 17.35 8.75 -19.47
N GLU A 347 18.67 8.57 -19.36
CA GLU A 347 19.56 8.50 -20.53
C GLU A 347 19.07 7.43 -21.51
N LYS A 348 18.97 7.84 -22.77
CA LYS A 348 18.55 6.98 -23.87
C LYS A 348 19.54 5.83 -24.01
N ALA A 349 19.14 4.60 -23.68
CA ALA A 349 19.88 3.42 -24.09
C ALA A 349 20.02 3.48 -25.63
N PRO A 350 21.24 3.43 -26.18
CA PRO A 350 21.43 3.55 -27.62
C PRO A 350 20.65 2.44 -28.31
N ALA A 351 19.80 2.83 -29.27
CA ALA A 351 19.09 1.89 -30.12
C ALA A 351 20.11 0.92 -30.71
N ALA A 352 19.88 -0.39 -30.57
CA ALA A 352 20.70 -1.40 -31.19
C ALA A 352 20.78 -1.06 -32.69
N ARG A 353 21.98 -0.65 -33.14
CA ARG A 353 22.22 -0.38 -34.56
C ARG A 353 21.88 -1.65 -35.31
N ALA A 354 20.84 -1.59 -36.13
CA ALA A 354 20.55 -2.65 -37.09
C ALA A 354 21.83 -2.88 -37.90
N ALA A 355 22.34 -4.11 -37.88
CA ALA A 355 23.52 -4.48 -38.63
C ALA A 355 23.26 -4.19 -40.10
N VAL A 356 23.92 -3.16 -40.64
CA VAL A 356 23.90 -2.84 -42.06
C VAL A 356 24.57 -4.00 -42.77
N ARG A 357 23.78 -4.92 -43.33
CA ARG A 357 24.28 -5.94 -44.24
C ARG A 357 24.86 -5.22 -45.47
N PRO A 358 26.16 -5.41 -45.79
CA PRO A 358 26.69 -4.86 -47.02
C PRO A 358 25.97 -5.51 -48.21
N LEU A 359 25.34 -4.68 -49.04
CA LEU A 359 24.77 -5.09 -50.32
C LEU A 359 25.89 -5.67 -51.17
N LYS A 360 25.82 -6.97 -51.46
CA LYS A 360 26.68 -7.62 -52.45
C LYS A 360 26.42 -6.93 -53.80
N ARG A 361 27.48 -6.39 -54.41
CA ARG A 361 27.44 -5.97 -55.81
C ARG A 361 27.23 -7.23 -56.66
N ALA A 362 26.24 -7.18 -57.56
CA ALA A 362 25.99 -8.23 -58.54
C ALA A 362 27.13 -8.26 -59.59
N PRO A 363 27.45 -9.45 -60.14
CA PRO A 363 28.49 -9.63 -61.16
C PRO A 363 28.14 -8.99 -62.50
#